data_AF-A0A377TVI1-F1
#
_entry.id   AF-A0A377TVI1-F1
#
_cell.length_a   1.000
_cell.length_b   1.000
_cell.length_c   1.000
_cell.angle_alpha   90.00
_cell.angle_beta   90.00
_cell.angle_gamma   90.00
#
_symmetry.space_group_name_H-M   'P 1'
#
loop_
_entity.id
_entity.type
_entity.pdbx_description
1 polymer ?
#
loop_
_entity_poly.entity_id
_entity_poly.type
_entity_poly.pdbx_seq_one_letter_code
_entity_poly.pdbx_strand_id
1 'polypeptide(L)'
;MLSQATGATSRSCPELNALLPGSTVNFDFAHQRLVMTIPQALMTHRARDNVPSALWDEGISAFQSNYRYSGASQRTREGSTERDNYLMLKSGVNVAPGACAPAIT
;
A
#
# COMPACT_ATOMS: atom_id res chain seq x y z
N MET A 1 -32.89 -0.94 43.13
CA MET A 1 -32.28 -2.17 42.57
C MET A 1 -32.83 -2.31 41.16
N LEU A 2 -32.18 -2.03 40.02
CA LEU A 2 -30.80 -1.70 39.63
C LEU A 2 -30.85 -0.51 38.65
N SER A 3 -30.17 0.60 38.94
CA SER A 3 -28.89 1.04 38.36
C SER A 3 -28.97 1.61 36.94
N GLN A 4 -28.83 2.93 36.83
CA GLN A 4 -28.73 3.69 35.60
C GLN A 4 -27.44 3.37 34.82
N ALA A 5 -27.51 3.38 33.49
CA ALA A 5 -26.33 3.50 32.63
C ALA A 5 -26.03 4.98 32.36
N THR A 6 -25.34 5.63 33.31
CA THR A 6 -24.68 6.91 33.06
C THR A 6 -23.43 6.67 32.22
N GLY A 7 -23.62 6.68 30.89
CA GLY A 7 -22.56 6.59 29.89
C GLY A 7 -22.70 7.63 28.78
N ALA A 8 -23.43 8.72 29.02
CA ALA A 8 -23.46 9.85 28.11
C ALA A 8 -22.23 10.72 28.38
N THR A 9 -21.09 10.39 27.77
CA THR A 9 -20.13 11.46 27.45
C THR A 9 -20.94 12.49 26.67
N SER A 10 -21.08 13.72 27.18
CA SER A 10 -21.66 14.80 26.38
C SER A 10 -20.78 14.91 25.13
N ARG A 11 -21.28 14.39 24.01
CA ARG A 11 -20.58 14.47 22.74
C ARG A 11 -20.66 15.92 22.34
N SER A 12 -19.65 16.69 22.74
CA SER A 12 -19.55 18.09 22.37
C SER A 12 -19.56 18.16 20.84
N CYS A 13 -20.44 18.99 20.31
CA CYS A 13 -20.47 19.33 18.90
C CYS A 13 -19.95 20.76 18.78
N PRO A 14 -18.62 20.96 18.91
CA PRO A 14 -18.03 22.29 18.82
C PRO A 14 -18.17 22.84 17.39
N GLU A 15 -18.29 24.17 17.31
CA GLU A 15 -18.28 24.87 16.03
C GLU A 15 -16.99 24.58 15.24
N LEU A 16 -17.12 24.30 13.93
CA LEU A 16 -15.98 23.93 13.09
C LEU A 16 -14.90 25.02 13.08
N ASN A 17 -15.31 26.29 13.07
CA ASN A 17 -14.40 27.43 13.09
C ASN A 17 -13.59 27.52 14.41
N ALA A 18 -14.17 27.08 15.52
CA ALA A 18 -13.49 27.03 16.81
C ALA A 18 -12.41 25.92 16.85
N LEU A 19 -12.61 24.82 16.11
CA LEU A 19 -11.64 23.74 15.99
C LEU A 19 -10.56 24.02 14.92
N LEU A 20 -10.97 24.59 13.79
CA LEU A 20 -10.14 24.83 12.61
C LEU A 20 -10.29 26.31 12.20
N PRO A 21 -9.39 27.20 12.67
CA PRO A 21 -9.47 28.62 12.37
C PRO A 21 -9.49 28.89 10.86
N GLY A 22 -10.41 29.75 10.41
CA GLY A 22 -10.59 30.07 8.99
C GLY A 22 -11.42 29.07 8.20
N SER A 23 -12.00 28.05 8.86
CA SER A 23 -13.02 27.20 8.24
C SER A 23 -14.40 27.85 8.22
N THR A 24 -15.23 27.49 7.25
CA THR A 24 -16.62 27.96 7.13
C THR A 24 -17.57 26.79 6.88
N VAL A 25 -18.83 26.95 7.31
CA VAL A 25 -19.92 25.98 7.11
C VAL A 25 -21.15 26.74 6.65
N ASN A 26 -21.74 26.33 5.52
CA ASN A 26 -22.98 26.91 4.99
C ASN A 26 -23.85 25.80 4.41
N PHE A 27 -25.14 25.78 4.76
CA PHE A 27 -26.10 24.81 4.25
C PHE A 27 -27.04 25.46 3.23
N ASP A 28 -27.00 24.96 2.01
CA ASP A 28 -27.88 25.34 0.90
C ASP A 28 -29.10 24.43 0.91
N PHE A 29 -30.20 24.93 1.48
CA PHE A 29 -31.47 24.19 1.59
C PHE A 29 -32.11 23.87 0.25
N ALA A 30 -31.95 24.75 -0.75
CA ALA A 30 -32.56 24.58 -2.06
C ALA A 30 -31.95 23.37 -2.81
N HIS A 31 -30.67 23.10 -2.60
CA HIS A 31 -29.94 21.99 -3.23
C HIS A 31 -29.58 20.84 -2.27
N GLN A 32 -30.03 20.90 -1.01
CA GLN A 32 -29.67 19.94 0.05
C GLN A 32 -28.15 19.72 0.17
N ARG A 33 -27.37 20.80 0.04
CA ARG A 33 -25.90 20.74 -0.02
C ARG A 33 -25.26 21.45 1.16
N LEU A 34 -24.39 20.74 1.87
CA LEU A 34 -23.51 21.30 2.89
C LEU A 34 -22.18 21.72 2.25
N VAL A 35 -21.91 23.02 2.23
CA VAL A 35 -20.65 23.59 1.74
C VAL A 35 -19.76 23.90 2.93
N MET A 36 -18.58 23.30 2.97
CA MET A 36 -17.58 23.53 4.01
C MET A 36 -16.24 23.90 3.39
N THR A 37 -15.56 24.88 4.00
CA THR A 37 -14.20 25.28 3.61
C THR A 37 -13.23 24.93 4.73
N ILE A 38 -12.12 24.27 4.40
CA ILE A 38 -11.03 23.97 5.35
C ILE A 38 -9.72 24.49 4.75
N PRO A 39 -8.95 25.35 5.45
CA PRO A 39 -7.65 25.79 4.97
C PRO A 39 -6.71 24.61 4.72
N GLN A 40 -6.07 24.57 3.55
CA GLN A 40 -5.16 23.47 3.17
C GLN A 40 -4.00 23.29 4.16
N ALA A 41 -3.54 24.36 4.82
CA ALA A 41 -2.49 24.31 5.83
C ALA A 41 -2.87 23.49 7.09
N LEU A 42 -4.16 23.25 7.31
CA LEU A 42 -4.67 22.43 8.42
C LEU A 42 -4.94 20.98 8.01
N MET A 43 -4.76 20.64 6.74
CA MET A 43 -4.96 19.27 6.23
C MET A 43 -3.67 18.48 6.29
N THR A 44 -3.77 17.16 6.47
CA THR A 44 -2.61 16.28 6.35
C THR A 44 -2.13 16.28 4.90
N HIS A 45 -0.93 16.81 4.67
CA HIS A 45 -0.28 16.75 3.38
C HIS A 45 0.00 15.30 2.99
N ARG A 46 -0.66 14.84 1.92
CA ARG A 46 -0.32 13.62 1.21
C ARG A 46 0.47 14.03 -0.03
N ALA A 47 1.59 13.37 -0.30
CA ALA A 47 2.26 13.57 -1.58
C ALA A 47 1.30 13.20 -2.72
N ARG A 48 1.47 13.84 -3.88
CA ARG A 48 0.76 13.41 -5.09
C ARG A 48 1.07 11.94 -5.34
N ASP A 49 0.04 11.17 -5.69
CA ASP A 49 0.12 9.72 -5.93
C ASP A 49 0.43 8.86 -4.68
N ASN A 50 0.23 9.39 -3.47
CA ASN A 50 0.37 8.60 -2.25
C ASN A 50 -0.73 7.54 -2.12
N VAL A 51 -0.35 6.27 -2.21
CA VAL A 51 -1.22 5.12 -1.95
C VAL A 51 -1.22 4.78 -0.45
N PRO A 52 -2.37 4.75 0.23
CA PRO A 52 -2.47 4.30 1.61
C PRO A 52 -1.86 2.90 1.81
N SER A 53 -1.09 2.70 2.88
CA SER A 53 -0.47 1.40 3.19
C SER A 53 -1.48 0.27 3.39
N ALA A 54 -2.71 0.60 3.83
CA ALA A 54 -3.80 -0.37 3.96
C ALA A 54 -4.27 -0.95 2.61
N LEU A 55 -3.89 -0.36 1.47
CA LEU A 55 -4.21 -0.88 0.13
C LEU A 55 -3.04 -1.66 -0.48
N TRP A 56 -1.91 -1.79 0.22
CA TRP A 56 -0.78 -2.54 -0.30
C TRP A 56 -1.05 -4.04 -0.15
N ASP A 57 -0.79 -4.80 -1.21
CA ASP A 57 -0.83 -6.26 -1.18
C ASP A 57 0.58 -6.78 -0.86
N GLU A 58 0.70 -7.55 0.22
CA GLU A 58 1.94 -8.19 0.65
C GLU A 58 2.33 -9.38 -0.27
N GLY A 59 1.41 -9.79 -1.15
CA GLY A 59 1.57 -10.91 -2.06
C GLY A 59 1.42 -12.27 -1.37
N ILE A 60 1.78 -13.32 -2.10
CA ILE A 60 1.71 -14.71 -1.62
C ILE A 60 3.11 -15.25 -1.29
N SER A 61 3.20 -16.20 -0.37
CA SER A 61 4.44 -16.97 -0.20
C SER A 61 4.72 -17.80 -1.44
N ALA A 62 5.92 -17.68 -1.98
CA ALA A 62 6.32 -18.41 -3.17
C ALA A 62 7.81 -18.77 -3.14
N PHE A 63 8.12 -19.91 -3.76
CA PHE A 63 9.48 -20.26 -4.16
C PHE A 63 9.63 -19.99 -5.65
N GLN A 64 10.74 -19.37 -6.03
CA GLN A 64 11.07 -19.06 -7.42
C GLN A 64 12.43 -19.64 -7.81
N SER A 65 12.55 -20.09 -9.06
CA SER A 65 13.82 -20.50 -9.65
C SER A 65 13.92 -19.98 -11.08
N ASN A 66 15.02 -19.30 -11.37
CA ASN A 66 15.33 -18.73 -12.67
C ASN A 66 16.60 -19.39 -13.21
N TYR A 67 16.56 -19.87 -14.46
CA TYR A 67 17.71 -20.46 -15.13
C TYR A 67 18.07 -19.65 -16.37
N ARG A 68 19.37 -19.53 -16.64
CA ARG A 68 19.90 -18.96 -17.88
C ARG A 68 21.03 -19.83 -18.39
N TYR A 69 20.88 -20.32 -19.62
CA TYR A 69 21.92 -21.03 -20.34
C TYR A 69 22.46 -20.16 -21.47
N SER A 70 23.78 -20.10 -21.62
CA SER A 70 24.43 -19.38 -22.71
C SER A 70 25.62 -20.17 -23.21
N GLY A 71 25.78 -20.26 -24.53
CA GLY A 71 26.94 -20.87 -25.16
C GLY A 71 27.59 -19.90 -26.15
N ALA A 72 28.91 -20.01 -26.29
CA ALA A 72 29.70 -19.32 -27.30
C ALA A 72 30.54 -20.35 -28.07
N SER A 73 30.75 -20.12 -29.36
CA SER A 73 31.73 -20.88 -30.13
C SER A 73 32.55 -19.93 -30.98
N GLN A 74 33.87 -20.09 -30.90
CA GLN A 74 34.83 -19.27 -31.63
C GLN A 74 35.70 -20.16 -32.51
N ARG A 75 35.98 -19.69 -33.73
CA ARG A 75 36.87 -20.36 -34.67
C ARG A 75 38.10 -19.49 -34.89
N THR A 76 39.27 -20.03 -34.63
CA THR A 76 40.55 -19.36 -34.86
C THR A 76 40.97 -19.51 -36.33
N ARG A 77 41.73 -18.54 -36.85
CA ARG A 77 42.24 -18.55 -38.24
C ARG A 77 43.08 -19.78 -38.58
N GLU A 78 43.74 -20.37 -37.59
CA GLU A 78 44.54 -21.60 -37.71
C GLU A 78 43.67 -22.88 -37.69
N GLY A 79 42.34 -22.76 -37.65
CA GLY A 79 41.38 -23.86 -37.81
C GLY A 79 40.85 -24.48 -36.52
N SER A 80 41.33 -24.07 -35.35
CA SER A 80 40.80 -24.55 -34.07
C SER A 80 39.40 -23.97 -33.78
N THR A 81 38.51 -24.79 -33.24
CA THR A 81 37.18 -24.36 -32.78
C THR A 81 37.09 -24.56 -31.27
N GLU A 82 36.80 -23.49 -30.55
CA GLU A 82 36.55 -23.50 -29.12
C GLU A 82 35.06 -23.27 -28.84
N ARG A 83 34.57 -23.85 -27.75
CA ARG A 83 33.17 -23.80 -27.34
C ARG A 83 33.09 -23.64 -25.84
N ASP A 84 32.40 -22.59 -25.41
CA ASP A 84 32.14 -22.30 -24.00
C ASP A 84 30.66 -22.41 -23.72
N ASN A 85 30.29 -23.03 -22.61
CA ASN A 85 28.91 -23.14 -22.19
C ASN A 85 28.81 -22.76 -20.71
N TYR A 86 27.81 -21.95 -20.39
CA TYR A 86 27.53 -21.45 -19.06
C TYR A 86 26.08 -21.70 -18.70
N LEU A 87 25.86 -22.19 -17.49
CA LEU A 87 24.54 -22.31 -16.88
C LEU A 87 24.54 -21.51 -15.59
N MET A 88 23.56 -20.60 -15.46
CA MET A 88 23.30 -19.85 -14.26
C MET A 88 21.93 -20.26 -13.70
N LEU A 89 21.89 -20.57 -12.42
CA LEU A 89 20.65 -20.87 -11.69
C LEU A 89 20.54 -19.89 -10.51
N LYS A 90 19.40 -19.19 -10.42
CA LYS A 90 19.08 -18.27 -9.32
C LYS A 90 17.75 -18.65 -8.71
N SER A 91 17.78 -19.18 -7.49
CA SER A 91 16.59 -19.54 -6.73
C SER A 91 16.38 -18.59 -5.56
N GLY A 92 15.13 -18.44 -5.11
CA GLY A 92 14.76 -17.61 -3.98
C GLY A 92 13.39 -17.97 -3.42
N VAL A 93 13.09 -17.52 -2.20
CA VAL A 93 11.79 -17.71 -1.56
C VAL A 93 11.35 -16.38 -0.94
N ASN A 94 10.08 -16.05 -1.05
CA ASN A 94 9.44 -14.96 -0.32
C ASN A 94 8.32 -15.53 0.55
N VAL A 95 8.15 -14.99 1.76
CA VAL A 95 7.16 -15.46 2.73
C VAL A 95 6.25 -14.30 3.11
N ALA A 96 4.95 -14.42 2.83
CA ALA A 96 3.96 -13.43 3.22
C ALA A 96 3.71 -13.49 4.75
N PRO A 97 3.44 -12.35 5.42
CA PRO A 97 3.21 -12.32 6.87
C PRO A 97 2.09 -13.26 7.37
N GLY A 98 1.07 -13.50 6.53
CA GLY A 98 -0.06 -14.40 6.83
C GLY A 98 0.18 -15.88 6.48
N ALA A 99 1.33 -16.24 5.92
CA ALA A 99 1.54 -17.57 5.32
C ALA A 99 1.72 -18.72 6.31
N CYS A 100 1.77 -18.44 7.61
CA CYS A 100 1.78 -19.46 8.66
C CYS A 100 0.39 -19.78 9.21
N ALA A 101 -0.70 -19.16 8.70
CA ALA A 101 -2.04 -19.64 9.00
C ALA A 101 -2.30 -20.92 8.19
N PRO A 102 -2.76 -22.02 8.81
CA PRO A 102 -3.13 -23.21 8.05
C PRO A 102 -4.18 -22.83 7.03
N ALA A 103 -3.98 -23.24 5.77
CA ALA A 103 -4.98 -23.12 4.74
C ALA A 103 -6.26 -23.82 5.24
N ILE A 104 -7.24 -23.02 5.66
CA ILE A 104 -8.55 -23.54 6.01
C ILE A 104 -9.14 -24.02 4.69
N THR A 105 -9.35 -25.33 4.58
CA THR A 105 -10.15 -25.94 3.51
C THR A 105 -11.61 -25.57 3.72
#